data_AF-A0A353G698-F1
#
_entry.id   AF-A0A353G698-F1
#
_cell.length_a   1.000
_cell.length_b   1.000
_cell.length_c   1.000
_cell.angle_alpha   90.00
_cell.angle_beta   90.00
_cell.angle_gamma   90.00
#
_symmetry.space_group_name_H-M   'P 1'
#
loop_
_entity.id
_entity.type
_entity.pdbx_description
1 polymer ?
#
loop_
_entity_poly.entity_id
_entity_poly.type
_entity_poly.pdbx_seq_one_letter_code
_entity_poly.pdbx_strand_id
1 'polypeptide(L)'
;MKYCFVFILNVITLFYGSASIAEEIQNPSRWIGVVDATNKTFGWPGSGISLSFNGSSLSVSLKDSGKNSLIVSDGERSFRLNLKSGTHTYELVTNLPMGAHVVDITRRTEGLFGDTEFVSAATDGAFVPAAEPQRRLLIIGDSISAGYGIEGANAQCPFSADTENQYLTYGAIAGRRNHADVTTIAVSGIGVSRNFGGQATPTMPQMMDRPSPNRAKANPDQLRAPPVYQAIVINLGTNDFSQGSRPAGFVADYTALLKKLRQQQPTAMIYAALGPMLAEADFHAAEQAIQQAVTIRQADGDHALASLRLKNQQTGGTGCNWHPNVAAHAAMADILSETLQHDLGWNAP
;
A
#
# COMPACT_ATOMS: atom_id res chain seq x y z
N MET A 1 78.73 37.82 1.88
CA MET A 1 77.31 37.97 2.26
C MET A 1 76.45 37.99 1.00
N LYS A 2 75.78 36.89 0.67
CA LYS A 2 74.74 36.85 -0.37
C LYS A 2 73.51 36.21 0.26
N TYR A 3 72.45 37.00 0.40
CA TYR A 3 71.20 36.60 1.02
C TYR A 3 70.33 35.82 0.02
N CYS A 4 69.78 34.72 0.52
CA CYS A 4 68.71 33.92 -0.08
C CYS A 4 67.39 34.72 -0.11
N PHE A 5 66.64 34.62 -1.21
CA PHE A 5 65.21 34.89 -1.22
C PHE A 5 64.50 33.68 -1.82
N VAL A 6 63.81 32.92 -0.96
CA VAL A 6 62.87 31.87 -1.35
C VAL A 6 61.50 32.52 -1.47
N PHE A 7 60.94 32.54 -2.69
CA PHE A 7 59.56 32.92 -2.92
C PHE A 7 58.66 31.71 -2.62
N ILE A 8 57.86 31.79 -1.56
CA ILE A 8 56.79 30.82 -1.28
C ILE A 8 55.54 31.32 -2.02
N LEU A 9 55.18 30.62 -3.10
CA LEU A 9 53.94 30.84 -3.83
C LEU A 9 52.80 30.16 -3.06
N ASN A 10 51.96 30.94 -2.38
CA ASN A 10 50.72 30.44 -1.79
C ASN A 10 49.69 30.26 -2.91
N VAL A 11 49.45 29.00 -3.32
CA VAL A 11 48.33 28.65 -4.18
C VAL A 11 47.08 28.50 -3.30
N ILE A 12 46.24 29.53 -3.28
CA ILE A 12 44.90 29.45 -2.71
C ILE A 12 44.02 28.76 -3.75
N THR A 13 43.76 27.47 -3.56
CA THR A 13 42.72 26.76 -4.32
C THR A 13 41.36 27.21 -3.78
N LEU A 14 40.70 28.15 -4.48
CA LEU A 14 39.29 28.43 -4.24
C LEU A 14 38.47 27.20 -4.67
N PHE A 15 37.95 26.45 -3.71
CA PHE A 15 36.82 25.55 -3.96
C PHE A 15 35.59 26.40 -4.23
N TYR A 16 35.24 26.59 -5.50
CA TYR A 16 33.89 26.98 -5.86
C TYR A 16 32.97 25.82 -5.48
N GLY A 17 32.28 25.93 -4.35
CA GLY A 17 31.13 25.09 -4.08
C GLY A 17 30.13 25.34 -5.21
N SER A 18 29.89 24.31 -6.02
CA SER A 18 28.77 24.31 -6.96
C SER A 18 27.51 24.56 -6.15
N ALA A 19 26.91 25.74 -6.31
CA ALA A 19 25.58 26.00 -5.81
C ALA A 19 24.68 24.91 -6.37
N SER A 20 24.19 24.06 -5.49
CA SER A 20 23.20 23.05 -5.80
C SER A 20 22.00 23.77 -6.41
N ILE A 21 21.75 23.58 -7.70
CA ILE A 21 20.58 24.17 -8.36
C ILE A 21 19.37 23.47 -7.76
N ALA A 22 18.48 24.23 -7.14
CA ALA A 22 17.19 23.70 -6.74
C ALA A 22 16.44 23.19 -7.97
N GLU A 23 16.00 21.94 -7.94
CA GLU A 23 15.25 21.30 -9.02
C GLU A 23 13.78 21.18 -8.66
N GLU A 24 12.90 21.32 -9.66
CA GLU A 24 11.48 20.99 -9.56
C GLU A 24 11.11 19.96 -10.64
N ILE A 25 10.39 18.91 -10.24
CA ILE A 25 9.89 17.86 -11.14
C ILE A 25 8.36 17.81 -11.14
N GLN A 26 7.80 17.41 -12.28
CA GLN A 26 6.35 17.25 -12.48
C GLN A 26 5.92 15.78 -12.47
N ASN A 27 6.86 14.83 -12.41
CA ASN A 27 6.59 13.41 -12.25
C ASN A 27 7.43 12.88 -11.09
N PRO A 28 6.92 11.98 -10.24
CA PRO A 28 7.71 11.43 -9.15
C PRO A 28 8.81 10.51 -9.66
N SER A 29 9.83 10.24 -8.83
CA SER A 29 10.86 9.23 -9.15
C SER A 29 10.24 7.85 -9.38
N ARG A 30 9.18 7.51 -8.64
CA ARG A 30 8.37 6.29 -8.84
C ARG A 30 6.95 6.44 -8.29
N TRP A 31 6.00 5.81 -8.95
CA TRP A 31 4.63 5.62 -8.44
C TRP A 31 4.55 4.37 -7.54
N ILE A 32 3.85 4.48 -6.41
CA ILE A 32 3.60 3.38 -5.47
C ILE A 32 2.15 2.91 -5.63
N GLY A 33 1.98 1.60 -5.85
CA GLY A 33 0.66 0.98 -6.05
C GLY A 33 0.03 1.25 -7.42
N VAL A 34 -1.30 1.10 -7.49
CA VAL A 34 -2.10 1.40 -8.69
C VAL A 34 -2.44 2.89 -8.70
N VAL A 35 -2.11 3.57 -9.80
CA VAL A 35 -2.32 5.01 -9.98
C VAL A 35 -2.77 5.31 -11.41
N ASP A 36 -3.46 6.42 -11.59
CA ASP A 36 -3.68 7.05 -12.89
C ASP A 36 -2.50 7.98 -13.18
N ALA A 37 -1.46 7.46 -13.83
CA ALA A 37 -0.24 8.22 -14.13
C ALA A 37 -0.47 9.36 -15.12
N THR A 38 -1.52 9.27 -15.96
CA THR A 38 -1.87 10.31 -16.93
C THR A 38 -2.38 11.55 -16.20
N ASN A 39 -3.31 11.36 -15.26
CA ASN A 39 -3.86 12.44 -14.45
C ASN A 39 -3.08 12.66 -13.14
N LYS A 40 -2.00 11.90 -12.91
CA LYS A 40 -1.17 11.93 -11.70
C LYS A 40 -1.97 11.75 -10.41
N THR A 41 -3.05 10.96 -10.47
CA THR A 41 -3.96 10.76 -9.33
C THR A 41 -3.86 9.37 -8.74
N PHE A 42 -3.97 9.29 -7.43
CA PHE A 42 -3.91 8.06 -6.65
C PHE A 42 -4.97 8.09 -5.55
N GLY A 43 -5.64 6.96 -5.33
CA GLY A 43 -6.80 6.88 -4.44
C GLY A 43 -7.00 5.53 -3.76
N TRP A 44 -6.18 4.52 -4.09
CA TRP A 44 -6.16 3.27 -3.33
C TRP A 44 -5.43 3.47 -1.99
N PRO A 45 -5.83 2.78 -0.91
CA PRO A 45 -5.12 2.88 0.36
C PRO A 45 -3.66 2.39 0.17
N GLY A 46 -2.70 3.11 0.73
CA GLY A 46 -1.26 2.84 0.54
C GLY A 46 -0.67 3.26 -0.81
N SER A 47 -1.48 3.66 -1.81
CA SER A 47 -0.94 4.22 -3.07
C SER A 47 -0.31 5.60 -2.86
N GLY A 48 0.59 5.99 -3.76
CA GLY A 48 1.27 7.28 -3.65
C GLY A 48 2.51 7.39 -4.53
N ILE A 49 3.55 8.04 -3.99
CA ILE A 49 4.76 8.39 -4.73
C ILE A 49 6.01 8.12 -3.89
N SER A 50 7.11 7.82 -4.57
CA SER A 50 8.46 7.80 -4.03
C SER A 50 9.28 8.89 -4.73
N LEU A 51 10.01 9.67 -3.95
CA LEU A 51 10.89 10.74 -4.41
C LEU A 51 12.31 10.44 -3.95
N SER A 52 13.22 10.21 -4.89
CA SER A 52 14.64 10.00 -4.63
C SER A 52 15.40 11.24 -5.08
N PHE A 53 16.26 11.78 -4.23
CA PHE A 53 16.98 13.03 -4.51
C PHE A 53 18.34 13.08 -3.81
N ASN A 54 19.23 13.93 -4.31
CA ASN A 54 20.46 14.34 -3.66
C ASN A 54 20.31 15.81 -3.24
N GLY A 55 20.19 16.07 -1.93
CA GLY A 55 19.88 17.39 -1.39
C GLY A 55 19.76 17.37 0.14
N SER A 56 19.20 18.43 0.72
CA SER A 56 18.94 18.54 2.16
C SER A 56 17.48 18.83 2.52
N SER A 57 16.64 19.07 1.52
CA SER A 57 15.24 19.46 1.69
C SER A 57 14.36 18.89 0.58
N LEU A 58 13.07 18.71 0.89
CA LEU A 58 12.07 18.29 -0.06
C LEU A 58 10.72 18.95 0.27
N SER A 59 10.10 19.53 -0.75
CA SER A 59 8.71 19.96 -0.71
C SER A 59 7.90 19.28 -1.81
N VAL A 60 6.61 19.11 -1.57
CA VAL A 60 5.66 18.53 -2.52
C VAL A 60 4.43 19.41 -2.66
N SER A 61 3.98 19.60 -3.89
CA SER A 61 2.70 20.22 -4.21
C SER A 61 1.68 19.14 -4.54
N LEU A 62 0.58 19.12 -3.79
CA LEU A 62 -0.50 18.14 -3.92
C LEU A 62 -1.83 18.87 -4.02
N LYS A 63 -2.77 18.27 -4.74
CA LYS A 63 -4.17 18.72 -4.79
C LYS A 63 -5.10 17.65 -4.25
N ASP A 64 -5.96 18.05 -3.31
CA ASP A 64 -6.84 17.13 -2.59
C ASP A 64 -8.19 17.78 -2.23
N SER A 65 -9.15 16.97 -1.80
CA SER A 65 -10.43 17.44 -1.26
C SER A 65 -10.30 18.02 0.15
N GLY A 66 -9.20 17.72 0.86
CA GLY A 66 -8.93 18.10 2.24
C GLY A 66 -9.43 17.07 3.27
N LYS A 67 -9.86 15.90 2.81
CA LYS A 67 -10.36 14.80 3.67
C LYS A 67 -9.36 13.66 3.83
N ASN A 68 -8.28 13.67 3.05
CA ASN A 68 -7.26 12.63 3.06
C ASN A 68 -6.09 12.98 3.97
N SER A 69 -5.39 11.93 4.41
CA SER A 69 -4.08 12.05 5.04
C SER A 69 -3.10 11.04 4.45
N LEU A 70 -1.81 11.38 4.48
CA LEU A 70 -0.71 10.58 3.96
C LEU A 70 0.25 10.20 5.10
N ILE A 71 1.03 9.15 4.91
CA ILE A 71 2.28 8.91 5.63
C ILE A 71 3.43 9.36 4.74
N VAL A 72 4.29 10.19 5.30
CA VAL A 72 5.60 10.54 4.74
C VAL A 72 6.63 9.72 5.50
N SER A 73 7.48 8.97 4.80
CA SER A 73 8.49 8.09 5.39
C SER A 73 9.83 8.24 4.68
N ASP A 74 10.92 8.41 5.43
CA ASP A 74 12.29 8.46 4.91
C ASP A 74 13.08 7.15 5.18
N GLY A 75 12.38 6.10 5.59
CA GLY A 75 12.94 4.79 5.94
C GLY A 75 13.27 4.63 7.43
N GLU A 76 13.62 5.71 8.12
CA GLU A 76 13.89 5.70 9.58
C GLU A 76 12.74 6.31 10.38
N ARG A 77 12.12 7.35 9.83
CA ARG A 77 11.07 8.14 10.44
C ARG A 77 9.84 8.14 9.55
N SER A 78 8.68 8.19 10.18
CA SER A 78 7.43 8.39 9.47
C SER A 78 6.52 9.34 10.22
N PHE A 79 5.82 10.23 9.52
CA PHE A 79 4.84 11.12 10.11
C PHE A 79 3.60 11.27 9.24
N ARG A 80 2.49 11.66 9.88
CA ARG A 80 1.21 11.91 9.22
C ARG A 80 1.18 13.31 8.62
N LEU A 81 0.78 13.41 7.36
CA LEU A 81 0.49 14.66 6.67
C LEU A 81 -1.01 14.77 6.39
N ASN A 82 -1.67 15.77 6.99
CA ASN A 82 -3.07 16.08 6.69
C ASN A 82 -3.16 17.01 5.48
N LEU A 83 -3.95 16.62 4.49
CA LEU A 83 -4.10 17.40 3.27
C LEU A 83 -5.16 18.49 3.44
N LYS A 84 -4.96 19.60 2.74
CA LYS A 84 -5.86 20.75 2.69
C LYS A 84 -6.63 20.69 1.37
N SER A 85 -7.83 21.25 1.36
CA SER A 85 -8.64 21.33 0.14
C SER A 85 -8.00 22.27 -0.88
N GLY A 86 -7.92 21.84 -2.14
CA GLY A 86 -7.25 22.58 -3.23
C GLY A 86 -5.79 22.17 -3.39
N THR A 87 -5.02 22.96 -4.14
CA THR A 87 -3.58 22.74 -4.35
C THR A 87 -2.78 23.43 -3.26
N HIS A 88 -1.93 22.68 -2.55
CA HIS A 88 -1.05 23.19 -1.51
C HIS A 88 0.34 22.57 -1.60
N THR A 89 1.34 23.37 -1.26
CA THR A 89 2.73 22.94 -1.12
C THR A 89 3.03 22.63 0.34
N TYR A 90 3.71 21.52 0.58
CA TYR A 90 4.09 21.01 1.90
C TYR A 90 5.60 20.83 1.95
N GLU A 91 6.25 21.47 2.91
CA GLU A 91 7.65 21.16 3.26
C GLU A 91 7.65 19.85 4.05
N LEU A 92 8.21 18.79 3.46
CA LEU A 92 8.15 17.46 4.05
C LEU A 92 9.34 17.17 4.93
N VAL A 93 10.53 17.53 4.44
CA VAL A 93 11.79 17.37 5.17
C VAL A 93 12.65 18.60 4.93
N THR A 94 13.30 19.08 5.98
CA THR A 94 14.23 20.20 5.96
C THR A 94 15.44 19.85 6.82
N ASN A 95 16.59 20.44 6.51
CA ASN A 95 17.84 20.28 7.27
C ASN A 95 18.31 18.81 7.37
N LEU A 96 18.10 18.01 6.32
CA LEU A 96 18.76 16.71 6.22
C LEU A 96 20.26 16.89 5.95
N PRO A 97 21.11 15.93 6.33
CA PRO A 97 22.49 15.90 5.84
C PRO A 97 22.49 15.94 4.30
N MET A 98 23.36 16.76 3.71
CA MET A 98 23.50 16.83 2.25
C MET A 98 23.87 15.45 1.70
N GLY A 99 23.06 14.90 0.81
CA GLY A 99 23.30 13.56 0.26
C GLY A 99 22.05 12.93 -0.34
N ALA A 100 22.16 11.63 -0.64
CA ALA A 100 21.07 10.86 -1.22
C ALA A 100 20.00 10.49 -0.18
N HIS A 101 18.74 10.76 -0.53
CA HIS A 101 17.56 10.48 0.28
C HIS A 101 16.48 9.83 -0.57
N VAL A 102 15.65 9.01 0.07
CA VAL A 102 14.41 8.46 -0.51
C VAL A 102 13.28 8.78 0.45
N VAL A 103 12.22 9.40 -0.06
CA VAL A 103 11.02 9.72 0.71
C VAL A 103 9.81 9.12 0.02
N ASP A 104 9.16 8.19 0.71
CA ASP A 104 7.90 7.60 0.31
C ASP A 104 6.72 8.38 0.92
N ILE A 105 5.73 8.68 0.10
CA ILE A 105 4.53 9.43 0.48
C ILE A 105 3.33 8.58 0.05
N THR A 106 2.67 7.92 1.00
CA THR A 106 1.61 6.95 0.73
C THR A 106 0.32 7.31 1.45
N ARG A 107 -0.82 6.95 0.87
CA ARG A 107 -2.13 7.23 1.46
C ARG A 107 -2.36 6.43 2.73
N ARG A 108 -2.75 7.12 3.80
CA ARG A 108 -3.36 6.50 4.99
C ARG A 108 -4.77 6.05 4.69
N THR A 109 -5.49 6.90 3.95
CA THR A 109 -6.93 6.78 3.72
C THR A 109 -7.26 6.01 2.44
N GLU A 110 -8.36 5.27 2.47
CA GLU A 110 -8.92 4.61 1.29
C GLU A 110 -9.62 5.61 0.34
N GLY A 111 -10.21 5.08 -0.74
CA GLY A 111 -10.83 5.92 -1.76
C GLY A 111 -12.08 6.67 -1.31
N LEU A 112 -12.75 6.27 -0.23
CA LEU A 112 -14.00 6.91 0.25
C LEU A 112 -13.88 8.42 0.50
N PHE A 113 -12.66 8.93 0.66
CA PHE A 113 -12.35 10.33 0.93
C PHE A 113 -11.87 11.11 -0.31
N GLY A 114 -12.01 10.52 -1.51
CA GLY A 114 -11.60 11.11 -2.78
C GLY A 114 -10.13 10.85 -3.11
N ASP A 115 -9.75 11.14 -4.36
CA ASP A 115 -8.39 10.94 -4.87
C ASP A 115 -7.48 12.14 -4.52
N THR A 116 -6.18 11.90 -4.50
CA THR A 116 -5.13 12.92 -4.39
C THR A 116 -4.39 13.03 -5.72
N GLU A 117 -4.05 14.25 -6.14
CA GLU A 117 -3.30 14.55 -7.36
C GLU A 117 -1.89 15.05 -6.99
N PHE A 118 -0.86 14.44 -7.57
CA PHE A 118 0.51 14.94 -7.50
C PHE A 118 0.74 16.03 -8.54
N VAL A 119 1.12 17.22 -8.08
CA VAL A 119 1.37 18.38 -8.94
C VAL A 119 2.86 18.47 -9.25
N SER A 120 3.69 18.69 -8.23
CA SER A 120 5.14 18.80 -8.38
C SER A 120 5.89 18.48 -7.09
N ALA A 121 7.21 18.30 -7.20
CA ALA A 121 8.11 18.22 -6.05
C ALA A 121 9.33 19.10 -6.31
N ALA A 122 9.85 19.73 -5.26
CA ALA A 122 11.06 20.56 -5.34
C ALA A 122 12.07 20.17 -4.25
N THR A 123 13.35 20.22 -4.59
CA THR A 123 14.46 19.98 -3.66
C THR A 123 15.55 21.04 -3.90
N ASP A 124 16.41 21.27 -2.91
CA ASP A 124 17.58 22.15 -3.00
C ASP A 124 18.77 21.51 -3.72
N GLY A 125 18.60 20.30 -4.28
CA GLY A 125 19.54 19.70 -5.21
C GLY A 125 18.87 19.03 -6.38
N ALA A 126 19.19 17.77 -6.64
CA ALA A 126 18.75 17.07 -7.84
C ALA A 126 17.95 15.82 -7.53
N PHE A 127 16.86 15.58 -8.25
CA PHE A 127 16.14 14.32 -8.22
C PHE A 127 16.92 13.24 -8.98
N VAL A 128 16.80 12.01 -8.50
CA VAL A 128 17.40 10.83 -9.11
C VAL A 128 16.32 9.76 -9.32
N PRO A 129 16.54 8.83 -10.26
CA PRO A 129 15.65 7.68 -10.42
C PRO A 129 15.56 6.87 -9.12
N ALA A 130 14.36 6.38 -8.80
CA ALA A 130 14.19 5.47 -7.67
C ALA A 130 14.75 4.08 -8.01
N ALA A 131 15.31 3.40 -7.01
CA ALA A 131 15.66 1.99 -7.15
C ALA A 131 14.39 1.15 -7.37
N GLU A 132 14.47 0.17 -8.28
CA GLU A 132 13.36 -0.75 -8.51
C GLU A 132 13.26 -1.77 -7.36
N PRO A 133 12.07 -1.93 -6.75
CA PRO A 133 11.87 -2.91 -5.69
C PRO A 133 12.15 -4.34 -6.18
N GLN A 134 12.90 -5.09 -5.37
CA GLN A 134 13.24 -6.50 -5.67
C GLN A 134 12.09 -7.45 -5.33
N ARG A 135 11.25 -7.08 -4.35
CA ARG A 135 10.10 -7.85 -3.88
C ARG A 135 8.86 -6.98 -4.01
N ARG A 136 7.76 -7.57 -4.48
CA ARG A 136 6.46 -6.93 -4.65
C ARG A 136 5.36 -7.84 -4.16
N LEU A 137 4.52 -7.30 -3.29
CA LEU A 137 3.40 -7.96 -2.64
C LEU A 137 2.10 -7.25 -3.03
N LEU A 138 1.13 -7.99 -3.55
CA LEU A 138 -0.21 -7.48 -3.82
C LEU A 138 -1.16 -7.92 -2.71
N ILE A 139 -1.80 -6.96 -2.03
CA ILE A 139 -2.89 -7.20 -1.10
C ILE A 139 -4.20 -6.83 -1.78
N ILE A 140 -5.15 -7.75 -1.80
CA ILE A 140 -6.52 -7.55 -2.27
C ILE A 140 -7.43 -7.80 -1.08
N GLY A 141 -8.26 -6.83 -0.71
CA GLY A 141 -9.08 -6.99 0.49
C GLY A 141 -10.19 -5.99 0.67
N ASP A 142 -10.74 -5.98 1.87
CA ASP A 142 -11.83 -5.10 2.29
C ASP A 142 -11.35 -4.05 3.31
N SER A 143 -12.22 -3.64 4.22
CA SER A 143 -11.94 -2.67 5.28
C SER A 143 -10.75 -3.05 6.17
N ILE A 144 -10.50 -4.35 6.33
CA ILE A 144 -9.34 -4.85 7.09
C ILE A 144 -8.05 -4.45 6.38
N SER A 145 -8.00 -4.59 5.05
CA SER A 145 -6.80 -4.27 4.27
C SER A 145 -6.66 -2.78 3.98
N ALA A 146 -7.76 -2.02 4.04
CA ALA A 146 -7.74 -0.55 3.99
C ALA A 146 -7.20 0.08 5.28
N GLY A 147 -7.32 -0.61 6.42
CA GLY A 147 -6.96 -0.07 7.73
C GLY A 147 -8.08 0.73 8.37
N TYR A 148 -9.33 0.40 8.05
CA TYR A 148 -10.52 1.06 8.59
C TYR A 148 -10.49 1.04 10.12
N GLY A 149 -10.56 2.21 10.75
CA GLY A 149 -10.73 2.33 12.19
C GLY A 149 -9.58 1.77 13.05
N ILE A 150 -8.43 1.46 12.45
CA ILE A 150 -7.29 0.79 13.08
C ILE A 150 -6.70 1.57 14.26
N GLU A 151 -6.73 2.90 14.20
CA GLU A 151 -6.28 3.80 15.28
C GLU A 151 -7.42 4.17 16.24
N GLY A 152 -8.58 3.51 16.09
CA GLY A 152 -9.74 3.70 16.94
C GLY A 152 -9.47 3.29 18.39
N ALA A 153 -10.01 4.07 19.32
CA ALA A 153 -9.82 3.81 20.76
C ALA A 153 -10.49 2.53 21.25
N ASN A 154 -11.60 2.10 20.64
CA ASN A 154 -12.35 0.89 21.03
C ASN A 154 -13.36 0.46 19.94
N ALA A 155 -13.98 -0.70 20.12
CA ALA A 155 -14.97 -1.28 19.21
C ALA A 155 -16.18 -0.37 18.87
N GLN A 156 -16.53 0.56 19.75
CA GLN A 156 -17.71 1.42 19.62
C GLN A 156 -17.40 2.79 19.03
N CYS A 157 -16.13 3.14 18.81
CA CYS A 157 -15.81 4.43 18.19
C CYS A 157 -16.33 4.50 16.76
N PRO A 158 -16.77 5.69 16.31
CA PRO A 158 -17.16 5.89 14.93
C PRO A 158 -15.94 5.92 14.02
N PHE A 159 -16.12 5.46 12.79
CA PHE A 159 -15.13 5.63 11.74
C PHE A 159 -14.97 7.08 11.30
N SER A 160 -13.72 7.45 11.00
CA SER A 160 -13.37 8.68 10.30
C SER A 160 -12.08 8.47 9.51
N ALA A 161 -11.77 9.40 8.60
CA ALA A 161 -10.48 9.43 7.91
C ALA A 161 -9.29 9.51 8.89
N ASP A 162 -9.50 10.04 10.10
CA ASP A 162 -8.45 10.16 11.11
C ASP A 162 -8.08 8.82 11.71
N THR A 163 -9.06 7.93 11.89
CA THR A 163 -8.87 6.60 12.51
C THR A 163 -8.45 5.53 11.51
N GLU A 164 -8.42 5.86 10.21
CA GLU A 164 -7.93 4.98 9.15
C GLU A 164 -6.42 5.15 8.90
N ASN A 165 -5.71 4.03 8.79
CA ASN A 165 -4.27 4.06 8.49
C ASN A 165 -3.76 2.79 7.79
N GLN A 166 -3.70 2.81 6.45
CA GLN A 166 -3.17 1.69 5.68
C GLN A 166 -1.73 1.32 6.06
N TYR A 167 -0.89 2.29 6.45
CA TYR A 167 0.52 2.04 6.80
C TYR A 167 0.69 1.11 8.02
N LEU A 168 -0.34 1.01 8.87
CA LEU A 168 -0.37 0.14 10.03
C LEU A 168 -1.09 -1.18 9.78
N THR A 169 -1.54 -1.44 8.55
CA THR A 169 -2.20 -2.71 8.21
C THR A 169 -1.22 -3.88 8.14
N TYR A 170 -1.77 -5.08 8.28
CA TYR A 170 -1.01 -6.33 8.28
C TYR A 170 -0.16 -6.49 7.01
N GLY A 171 -0.71 -6.14 5.85
CA GLY A 171 -0.02 -6.20 4.56
C GLY A 171 1.12 -5.18 4.48
N ALA A 172 0.90 -3.95 4.93
CA ALA A 172 1.94 -2.91 4.94
C ALA A 172 3.08 -3.25 5.91
N ILE A 173 2.75 -3.74 7.11
CA ILE A 173 3.75 -4.17 8.10
C ILE A 173 4.57 -5.36 7.56
N ALA A 174 3.90 -6.37 7.00
CA ALA A 174 4.58 -7.53 6.42
C ALA A 174 5.47 -7.13 5.23
N GLY A 175 5.01 -6.21 4.39
CA GLY A 175 5.82 -5.66 3.30
C GLY A 175 7.12 -5.02 3.81
N ARG A 176 7.03 -4.12 4.80
CA ARG A 176 8.22 -3.49 5.40
C ARG A 176 9.17 -4.51 6.02
N ARG A 177 8.66 -5.49 6.76
CA ARG A 177 9.47 -6.56 7.39
C ARG A 177 10.20 -7.44 6.38
N ASN A 178 9.63 -7.60 5.19
CA ASN A 178 10.19 -8.45 4.13
C ASN A 178 10.78 -7.66 2.97
N HIS A 179 10.99 -6.34 3.13
CA HIS A 179 11.54 -5.44 2.11
C HIS A 179 10.80 -5.53 0.76
N ALA A 180 9.47 -5.65 0.82
CA ALA A 180 8.60 -5.73 -0.35
C ALA A 180 7.81 -4.44 -0.53
N ASP A 181 7.76 -3.97 -1.79
CA ASP A 181 6.87 -2.90 -2.22
C ASP A 181 5.43 -3.44 -2.24
N VAL A 182 4.53 -2.77 -1.53
CA VAL A 182 3.16 -3.26 -1.32
C VAL A 182 2.19 -2.47 -2.18
N THR A 183 1.45 -3.16 -3.03
CA THR A 183 0.24 -2.64 -3.64
C THR A 183 -0.96 -3.11 -2.84
N THR A 184 -1.82 -2.20 -2.39
CA THR A 184 -3.08 -2.57 -1.73
C THR A 184 -4.27 -2.13 -2.58
N ILE A 185 -5.11 -3.09 -2.94
CA ILE A 185 -6.40 -2.88 -3.61
C ILE A 185 -7.47 -3.28 -2.61
N ALA A 186 -7.96 -2.28 -1.87
CA ALA A 186 -8.95 -2.50 -0.82
C ALA A 186 -10.01 -1.41 -0.81
N VAL A 187 -11.25 -1.83 -0.48
CA VAL A 187 -12.41 -0.94 -0.31
C VAL A 187 -13.23 -1.45 0.88
N SER A 188 -13.57 -0.57 1.82
CA SER A 188 -14.38 -0.97 2.96
C SER A 188 -15.75 -1.49 2.56
N GLY A 189 -16.17 -2.59 3.20
CA GLY A 189 -17.46 -3.24 2.96
C GLY A 189 -17.54 -4.05 1.66
N ILE A 190 -16.48 -4.10 0.84
CA ILE A 190 -16.52 -4.87 -0.41
C ILE A 190 -16.39 -6.38 -0.16
N GLY A 191 -17.06 -7.18 -0.98
CA GLY A 191 -16.86 -8.63 -0.99
C GLY A 191 -16.65 -9.18 -2.40
N VAL A 192 -16.70 -10.50 -2.50
CA VAL A 192 -16.47 -11.23 -3.77
C VAL A 192 -17.78 -11.40 -4.53
N SER A 193 -18.83 -11.86 -3.84
CA SER A 193 -20.18 -12.10 -4.38
C SER A 193 -21.19 -11.06 -3.94
N ARG A 194 -20.96 -10.43 -2.78
CA ARG A 194 -21.79 -9.34 -2.25
C ARG A 194 -20.97 -8.45 -1.34
N ASN A 195 -21.42 -7.22 -1.19
CA ASN A 195 -20.88 -6.27 -0.23
C ASN A 195 -21.63 -6.35 1.11
N PHE A 196 -21.09 -5.66 2.11
CA PHE A 196 -21.71 -5.48 3.41
C PHE A 196 -23.13 -4.91 3.25
N GLY A 197 -24.07 -5.39 4.07
CA GLY A 197 -25.48 -4.99 3.96
C GLY A 197 -26.24 -5.54 2.74
N GLY A 198 -25.60 -6.32 1.86
CA GLY A 198 -26.28 -7.10 0.82
C GLY A 198 -26.31 -6.46 -0.56
N GLN A 199 -25.55 -5.38 -0.77
CA GLN A 199 -25.40 -4.78 -2.08
C GLN A 199 -24.66 -5.74 -3.02
N ALA A 200 -25.19 -5.97 -4.22
CA ALA A 200 -24.64 -6.96 -5.14
C ALA A 200 -23.46 -6.46 -5.97
N THR A 201 -23.35 -5.14 -6.23
CA THR A 201 -22.30 -4.56 -7.08
C THR A 201 -21.97 -3.12 -6.67
N PRO A 202 -20.79 -2.59 -7.02
CA PRO A 202 -19.66 -3.35 -7.58
C PRO A 202 -18.97 -4.23 -6.53
N THR A 203 -18.61 -5.47 -6.88
CA THR A 203 -17.79 -6.37 -6.05
C THR A 203 -16.30 -6.21 -6.37
N MET A 204 -15.41 -6.79 -5.56
CA MET A 204 -13.97 -6.65 -5.76
C MET A 204 -13.49 -7.05 -7.17
N PRO A 205 -13.94 -8.17 -7.77
CA PRO A 205 -13.56 -8.51 -9.14
C PRO A 205 -13.89 -7.42 -10.18
N GLN A 206 -14.91 -6.60 -9.92
CA GLN A 206 -15.34 -5.49 -10.78
C GLN A 206 -14.63 -4.16 -10.45
N MET A 207 -14.15 -3.98 -9.21
CA MET A 207 -13.46 -2.77 -8.77
C MET A 207 -11.94 -2.82 -8.97
N MET A 208 -11.31 -3.98 -8.83
CA MET A 208 -9.84 -4.11 -8.74
C MET A 208 -9.07 -3.65 -9.98
N ASP A 209 -9.71 -3.53 -11.14
CA ASP A 209 -9.06 -3.05 -12.38
C ASP A 209 -9.18 -1.52 -12.56
N ARG A 210 -9.63 -0.77 -11.54
CA ARG A 210 -9.80 0.67 -11.61
C ARG A 210 -8.52 1.42 -11.19
N PRO A 211 -8.24 2.61 -11.76
CA PRO A 211 -7.13 3.45 -11.31
C PRO A 211 -7.26 3.90 -9.85
N SER A 212 -8.50 4.10 -9.38
CA SER A 212 -8.85 4.39 -8.00
C SER A 212 -10.28 3.90 -7.73
N PRO A 213 -10.71 3.75 -6.46
CA PRO A 213 -12.08 3.39 -6.14
C PRO A 213 -13.13 4.37 -6.72
N ASN A 214 -12.79 5.65 -6.82
CA ASN A 214 -13.69 6.74 -7.23
C ASN A 214 -13.77 6.95 -8.74
N ARG A 215 -12.87 6.35 -9.50
CA ARG A 215 -12.83 6.51 -10.95
C ARG A 215 -13.41 5.28 -11.64
N ALA A 216 -14.09 5.52 -12.75
CA ALA A 216 -14.53 4.43 -13.60
C ALA A 216 -13.32 3.59 -14.07
N LYS A 217 -13.58 2.34 -14.47
CA LYS A 217 -12.56 1.50 -15.08
C LYS A 217 -11.98 2.27 -16.27
N ALA A 218 -10.69 2.60 -16.18
CA ALA A 218 -10.00 3.31 -17.23
C ALA A 218 -9.89 2.42 -18.48
N ASN A 219 -9.68 3.02 -19.65
CA ASN A 219 -9.18 2.25 -20.79
C ASN A 219 -7.89 1.55 -20.33
N PRO A 220 -7.70 0.23 -20.56
CA PRO A 220 -6.44 -0.45 -20.27
C PRO A 220 -5.19 0.34 -20.70
N ASP A 221 -5.26 1.10 -21.78
CA ASP A 221 -4.16 1.95 -22.28
C ASP A 221 -3.80 3.13 -21.37
N GLN A 222 -4.70 3.52 -20.45
CA GLN A 222 -4.52 4.63 -19.50
C GLN A 222 -3.92 4.17 -18.17
N LEU A 223 -3.92 2.86 -17.89
CA LEU A 223 -3.30 2.29 -16.70
C LEU A 223 -1.90 1.82 -17.02
N ARG A 224 -0.95 2.08 -16.11
CA ARG A 224 0.34 1.40 -16.16
C ARG A 224 0.08 -0.10 -16.03
N ALA A 225 0.72 -0.90 -16.88
CA ALA A 225 0.70 -2.35 -16.74
C ALA A 225 1.09 -2.71 -15.30
N PRO A 226 0.33 -3.58 -14.61
CA PRO A 226 0.65 -3.95 -13.24
C PRO A 226 2.05 -4.59 -13.22
N PRO A 227 2.89 -4.29 -12.22
CA PRO A 227 4.17 -4.95 -12.11
C PRO A 227 3.97 -6.44 -11.84
N VAL A 228 5.03 -7.23 -12.01
CA VAL A 228 5.04 -8.63 -11.59
C VAL A 228 5.11 -8.68 -10.07
N TYR A 229 4.11 -9.31 -9.46
CA TYR A 229 4.07 -9.62 -8.03
C TYR A 229 4.58 -11.04 -7.79
N GLN A 230 5.37 -11.24 -6.74
CA GLN A 230 5.78 -12.60 -6.36
C GLN A 230 4.76 -13.24 -5.41
N ALA A 231 4.03 -12.41 -4.66
CA ALA A 231 2.98 -12.85 -3.74
C ALA A 231 1.71 -12.02 -3.92
N ILE A 232 0.55 -12.69 -3.84
CA ILE A 232 -0.77 -12.06 -3.81
C ILE A 232 -1.51 -12.60 -2.60
N VAL A 233 -2.04 -11.73 -1.76
CA VAL A 233 -2.87 -12.09 -0.60
C VAL A 233 -4.28 -11.55 -0.82
N ILE A 234 -5.27 -12.44 -0.80
CA ILE A 234 -6.67 -12.11 -0.98
C ILE A 234 -7.37 -12.27 0.36
N ASN A 235 -7.49 -11.21 1.15
CA ASN A 235 -8.23 -11.24 2.42
C ASN A 235 -9.64 -10.72 2.20
N LEU A 236 -10.50 -11.59 1.66
CA LEU A 236 -11.90 -11.32 1.34
C LEU A 236 -12.78 -12.48 1.78
N GLY A 237 -14.04 -12.17 2.07
CA GLY A 237 -15.05 -13.13 2.56
C GLY A 237 -15.75 -12.63 3.81
N THR A 238 -15.18 -11.66 4.53
CA THR A 238 -15.80 -11.05 5.71
C THR A 238 -17.19 -10.51 5.37
N ASN A 239 -17.31 -9.68 4.33
CA ASN A 239 -18.57 -9.05 3.96
C ASN A 239 -19.57 -10.02 3.32
N ASP A 240 -19.07 -11.05 2.63
CA ASP A 240 -19.88 -12.12 2.05
C ASP A 240 -20.54 -13.00 3.10
N PHE A 241 -19.85 -13.26 4.23
CA PHE A 241 -20.30 -14.18 5.28
C PHE A 241 -20.81 -13.50 6.55
N SER A 242 -20.61 -12.19 6.69
CA SER A 242 -21.14 -11.42 7.81
C SER A 242 -22.66 -11.56 7.95
N GLN A 243 -23.16 -11.42 9.17
CA GLN A 243 -24.59 -11.49 9.48
C GLN A 243 -25.23 -12.84 9.09
N GLY A 244 -24.46 -13.94 9.13
CA GLY A 244 -24.95 -15.28 8.79
C GLY A 244 -25.19 -15.52 7.30
N SER A 245 -24.76 -14.62 6.40
CA SER A 245 -24.99 -14.79 4.96
C SER A 245 -24.12 -15.90 4.37
N ARG A 246 -24.65 -16.66 3.39
CA ARG A 246 -23.94 -17.74 2.70
C ARG A 246 -24.30 -17.70 1.20
N PRO A 247 -23.75 -16.75 0.42
CA PRO A 247 -24.12 -16.61 -0.98
C PRO A 247 -23.79 -17.88 -1.75
N ALA A 248 -24.79 -18.49 -2.41
CA ALA A 248 -24.62 -19.76 -3.12
C ALA A 248 -23.57 -19.69 -4.24
N GLY A 249 -23.36 -18.50 -4.83
CA GLY A 249 -22.35 -18.26 -5.86
C GLY A 249 -20.92 -18.10 -5.33
N PHE A 250 -20.69 -18.01 -4.01
CA PHE A 250 -19.39 -17.62 -3.46
C PHE A 250 -18.22 -18.47 -3.94
N VAL A 251 -18.37 -19.80 -3.91
CA VAL A 251 -17.30 -20.71 -4.36
C VAL A 251 -16.96 -20.46 -5.83
N ALA A 252 -17.97 -20.27 -6.68
CA ALA A 252 -17.77 -20.02 -8.10
C ALA A 252 -17.11 -18.65 -8.35
N ASP A 253 -17.59 -17.61 -7.67
CA ASP A 253 -17.06 -16.24 -7.81
C ASP A 253 -15.62 -16.14 -7.30
N TYR A 254 -15.31 -16.77 -6.16
CA TYR A 254 -13.94 -16.81 -5.62
C TYR A 254 -13.01 -17.64 -6.50
N THR A 255 -13.48 -18.78 -7.05
CA THR A 255 -12.73 -19.56 -8.04
C THR A 255 -12.41 -18.74 -9.29
N ALA A 256 -13.36 -17.95 -9.77
CA ALA A 256 -13.17 -17.06 -10.90
C ALA A 256 -12.16 -15.94 -10.61
N LEU A 257 -12.19 -15.37 -9.39
CA LEU A 257 -11.20 -14.39 -8.94
C LEU A 257 -9.78 -15.00 -8.92
N LEU A 258 -9.61 -16.19 -8.34
CA LEU A 258 -8.32 -16.90 -8.34
C LEU A 258 -7.81 -17.16 -9.76
N LYS A 259 -8.69 -17.61 -10.65
CA LYS A 259 -8.35 -17.83 -12.07
C LYS A 259 -7.93 -16.54 -12.77
N LYS A 260 -8.66 -15.43 -12.55
CA LYS A 260 -8.31 -14.10 -13.09
C LYS A 260 -6.92 -13.68 -12.63
N LEU A 261 -6.63 -13.82 -11.34
CA LEU A 261 -5.33 -13.43 -10.78
C LEU A 261 -4.18 -14.29 -11.31
N ARG A 262 -4.38 -15.61 -11.43
CA ARG A 262 -3.38 -16.49 -12.06
C ARG A 262 -3.10 -16.09 -13.52
N GLN A 263 -4.12 -15.70 -14.28
CA GLN A 263 -3.93 -15.22 -15.66
C GLN A 263 -3.13 -13.92 -15.71
N GLN A 264 -3.37 -13.00 -14.77
CA GLN A 264 -2.66 -11.72 -14.70
C GLN A 264 -1.25 -11.85 -14.14
N GLN A 265 -1.01 -12.83 -13.26
CA GLN A 265 0.24 -13.02 -12.52
C GLN A 265 0.63 -14.51 -12.53
N PRO A 266 1.13 -15.04 -13.66
CA PRO A 266 1.32 -16.48 -13.86
C PRO A 266 2.24 -17.15 -12.84
N THR A 267 3.23 -16.42 -12.32
CA THR A 267 4.27 -16.96 -11.43
C THR A 267 4.06 -16.63 -9.95
N ALA A 268 3.03 -15.87 -9.58
CA ALA A 268 2.85 -15.43 -8.20
C ALA A 268 2.40 -16.60 -7.30
N MET A 269 2.88 -16.61 -6.05
CA MET A 269 2.23 -17.39 -5.01
C MET A 269 0.96 -16.66 -4.57
N ILE A 270 -0.19 -17.34 -4.62
CA ILE A 270 -1.49 -16.77 -4.25
C ILE A 270 -1.92 -17.34 -2.90
N TYR A 271 -2.22 -16.46 -1.96
CA TYR A 271 -2.78 -16.80 -0.65
C TYR A 271 -4.25 -16.39 -0.60
N ALA A 272 -5.14 -17.38 -0.59
CA ALA A 272 -6.56 -17.18 -0.31
C ALA A 272 -6.74 -17.03 1.21
N ALA A 273 -6.74 -15.79 1.68
CA ALA A 273 -6.67 -15.46 3.09
C ALA A 273 -8.04 -15.14 3.70
N LEU A 274 -8.17 -15.36 5.02
CA LEU A 274 -9.35 -14.98 5.78
C LEU A 274 -9.01 -14.59 7.21
N GLY A 275 -9.49 -13.43 7.66
CA GLY A 275 -9.53 -13.04 9.07
C GLY A 275 -9.20 -11.56 9.33
N PRO A 276 -9.41 -11.09 10.57
CA PRO A 276 -9.81 -11.88 11.74
C PRO A 276 -11.27 -11.66 12.18
N MET A 277 -12.04 -10.83 11.48
CA MET A 277 -13.26 -10.22 12.00
C MET A 277 -14.47 -11.15 12.16
N LEU A 278 -14.59 -12.21 11.36
CA LEU A 278 -15.77 -13.07 11.41
C LEU A 278 -15.86 -13.82 12.75
N ALA A 279 -17.07 -13.84 13.31
CA ALA A 279 -17.41 -14.72 14.44
C ALA A 279 -17.26 -16.19 14.05
N GLU A 280 -17.12 -17.09 15.02
CA GLU A 280 -16.67 -18.47 14.79
C GLU A 280 -17.47 -19.24 13.73
N ALA A 281 -18.80 -19.21 13.79
CA ALA A 281 -19.66 -19.91 12.82
C ALA A 281 -19.59 -19.31 11.40
N ASP A 282 -19.48 -17.98 11.29
CA ASP A 282 -19.31 -17.29 10.02
C ASP A 282 -17.92 -17.54 9.44
N PHE A 283 -16.90 -17.50 10.30
CA PHE A 283 -15.52 -17.75 9.95
C PHE A 283 -15.34 -19.17 9.39
N HIS A 284 -15.87 -20.19 10.08
CA HIS A 284 -15.74 -21.58 9.61
C HIS A 284 -16.43 -21.80 8.26
N ALA A 285 -17.61 -21.22 8.05
CA ALA A 285 -18.31 -21.37 6.78
C ALA A 285 -17.59 -20.64 5.64
N ALA A 286 -17.06 -19.43 5.89
CA ALA A 286 -16.25 -18.69 4.93
C ALA A 286 -14.98 -19.46 4.58
N GLU A 287 -14.27 -19.97 5.60
CA GLU A 287 -13.03 -20.72 5.44
C GLU A 287 -13.25 -22.01 4.63
N GLN A 288 -14.33 -22.74 4.90
CA GLN A 288 -14.69 -23.94 4.12
C GLN A 288 -14.96 -23.59 2.65
N ALA A 289 -15.68 -22.51 2.37
CA ALA A 289 -16.00 -22.11 1.01
C ALA A 289 -14.77 -21.61 0.25
N ILE A 290 -13.88 -20.85 0.91
CA ILE A 290 -12.59 -20.43 0.34
C ILE A 290 -11.71 -21.66 0.07
N GLN A 291 -11.61 -22.58 1.02
CA GLN A 291 -10.85 -23.82 0.86
C GLN A 291 -11.39 -24.66 -0.30
N GLN A 292 -12.70 -24.71 -0.49
CA GLN A 292 -13.30 -25.40 -1.64
C GLN A 292 -12.88 -24.76 -2.97
N ALA A 293 -12.89 -23.43 -3.08
CA ALA A 293 -12.40 -22.73 -4.27
C ALA A 293 -10.91 -22.99 -4.53
N VAL A 294 -10.09 -23.02 -3.48
CA VAL A 294 -8.66 -23.37 -3.56
C VAL A 294 -8.48 -24.79 -4.08
N THR A 295 -9.19 -25.77 -3.51
CA THR A 295 -9.10 -27.18 -3.93
C THR A 295 -9.51 -27.36 -5.40
N ILE A 296 -10.55 -26.66 -5.87
CA ILE A 296 -10.95 -26.67 -7.28
C ILE A 296 -9.80 -26.18 -8.17
N ARG A 297 -9.18 -25.06 -7.83
CA ARG A 297 -8.07 -24.49 -8.61
C ARG A 297 -6.81 -25.35 -8.59
N GLN A 298 -6.49 -25.97 -7.45
CA GLN A 298 -5.38 -26.91 -7.33
C GLN A 298 -5.62 -28.18 -8.16
N ALA A 299 -6.85 -28.70 -8.20
CA ALA A 299 -7.23 -29.83 -9.06
C ALA A 299 -7.12 -29.48 -10.56
N ASP A 300 -7.31 -28.21 -10.92
CA ASP A 300 -7.07 -27.67 -12.26
C ASP A 300 -5.57 -27.37 -12.54
N GLY A 301 -4.65 -27.76 -11.66
CA GLY A 301 -3.19 -27.64 -11.84
C GLY A 301 -2.53 -26.38 -11.29
N ASP A 302 -3.26 -25.54 -10.53
CA ASP A 302 -2.71 -24.34 -9.91
C ASP A 302 -2.09 -24.66 -8.54
N HIS A 303 -0.80 -25.02 -8.54
CA HIS A 303 -0.10 -25.43 -7.31
C HIS A 303 0.58 -24.29 -6.54
N ALA A 304 0.71 -23.10 -7.14
CA ALA A 304 1.22 -21.90 -6.47
C ALA A 304 0.09 -21.12 -5.77
N LEU A 305 -0.74 -21.84 -5.03
CA LEU A 305 -1.97 -21.37 -4.40
C LEU A 305 -2.17 -22.09 -3.06
N ALA A 306 -2.39 -21.34 -1.98
CA ALA A 306 -2.66 -21.89 -0.66
C ALA A 306 -3.72 -21.07 0.10
N SER A 307 -4.39 -21.71 1.06
CA SER A 307 -5.24 -21.01 2.03
C SER A 307 -4.38 -20.41 3.14
N LEU A 308 -4.72 -19.21 3.63
CA LEU A 308 -4.01 -18.54 4.73
C LEU A 308 -4.97 -18.04 5.80
N ARG A 309 -4.91 -18.64 6.98
CA ARG A 309 -5.70 -18.18 8.14
C ARG A 309 -4.99 -17.00 8.81
N LEU A 310 -5.61 -15.81 8.77
CA LEU A 310 -5.14 -14.60 9.47
C LEU A 310 -5.86 -14.39 10.81
N LYS A 311 -6.46 -15.44 11.37
CA LYS A 311 -7.18 -15.43 12.64
C LYS A 311 -6.53 -16.40 13.64
N ASN A 312 -6.09 -15.86 14.77
CA ASN A 312 -5.69 -16.62 15.95
C ASN A 312 -6.06 -15.85 17.23
N GLN A 313 -5.58 -16.29 18.39
CA GLN A 313 -5.86 -15.63 19.67
C GLN A 313 -5.25 -14.22 19.76
N GLN A 314 -4.10 -14.00 19.11
CA GLN A 314 -3.38 -12.72 19.11
C GLN A 314 -3.99 -11.67 18.16
N THR A 315 -4.79 -12.08 17.17
CA THR A 315 -5.43 -11.17 16.21
C THR A 315 -6.79 -10.61 16.66
N GLY A 316 -7.16 -10.79 17.94
CA GLY A 316 -8.49 -10.44 18.46
C GLY A 316 -8.68 -8.98 18.89
N GLY A 317 -7.64 -8.14 18.85
CA GLY A 317 -7.73 -6.74 19.28
C GLY A 317 -8.58 -5.86 18.36
N THR A 318 -9.42 -4.98 18.90
CA THR A 318 -10.39 -4.19 18.14
C THR A 318 -10.16 -2.68 18.21
N GLY A 319 -10.28 -2.00 17.07
CA GLY A 319 -10.46 -0.56 16.88
C GLY A 319 -11.91 -0.23 16.51
N CYS A 320 -12.18 0.84 15.76
CA CYS A 320 -13.56 1.30 15.51
C CYS A 320 -14.41 0.27 14.78
N ASN A 321 -15.69 0.21 15.14
CA ASN A 321 -16.68 -0.70 14.57
C ASN A 321 -16.20 -2.16 14.53
N TRP A 322 -15.50 -2.61 15.57
CA TRP A 322 -14.95 -3.97 15.71
C TRP A 322 -13.88 -4.37 14.68
N HIS A 323 -13.35 -3.42 13.91
CA HIS A 323 -12.22 -3.69 13.01
C HIS A 323 -10.95 -3.99 13.81
N PRO A 324 -9.97 -4.72 13.25
CA PRO A 324 -8.71 -4.98 13.96
C PRO A 324 -7.95 -3.68 14.29
N ASN A 325 -7.44 -3.58 15.52
CA ASN A 325 -6.56 -2.48 15.91
C ASN A 325 -5.11 -2.73 15.49
N VAL A 326 -4.23 -1.76 15.77
CA VAL A 326 -2.79 -1.84 15.47
C VAL A 326 -2.14 -3.13 15.99
N ALA A 327 -2.47 -3.57 17.21
CA ALA A 327 -1.89 -4.79 17.79
C ALA A 327 -2.35 -6.05 17.06
N ALA A 328 -3.65 -6.13 16.71
CA ALA A 328 -4.18 -7.24 15.91
C ALA A 328 -3.55 -7.28 14.52
N HIS A 329 -3.37 -6.13 13.88
CA HIS A 329 -2.69 -6.05 12.60
C HIS A 329 -1.21 -6.44 12.66
N ALA A 330 -0.50 -6.11 13.74
CA ALA A 330 0.87 -6.57 13.96
C ALA A 330 0.93 -8.10 14.07
N ALA A 331 0.00 -8.72 14.82
CA ALA A 331 -0.09 -10.18 14.92
C ALA A 331 -0.45 -10.85 13.58
N MET A 332 -1.36 -10.26 12.80
CA MET A 332 -1.64 -10.72 11.43
C MET A 332 -0.42 -10.58 10.52
N ALA A 333 0.37 -9.52 10.70
CA ALA A 333 1.59 -9.30 9.95
C ALA A 333 2.69 -10.30 10.30
N ASP A 334 2.73 -10.80 11.55
CA ASP A 334 3.64 -11.88 11.96
C ASP A 334 3.33 -13.14 11.15
N ILE A 335 2.06 -13.57 11.14
CA ILE A 335 1.60 -14.72 10.34
C ILE A 335 1.98 -14.57 8.86
N LEU A 336 1.66 -13.42 8.26
CA LEU A 336 1.94 -13.19 6.84
C LEU A 336 3.45 -13.13 6.57
N SER A 337 4.24 -12.49 7.43
CA SER A 337 5.69 -12.38 7.25
C SER A 337 6.36 -13.74 7.32
N GLU A 338 6.02 -14.55 8.32
CA GLU A 338 6.57 -15.90 8.48
C GLU A 338 6.19 -16.80 7.29
N THR A 339 4.95 -16.68 6.80
CA THR A 339 4.49 -17.42 5.61
C THR A 339 5.30 -17.04 4.37
N LEU A 340 5.49 -15.73 4.11
CA LEU A 340 6.27 -15.26 2.97
C LEU A 340 7.74 -15.68 3.05
N GLN A 341 8.34 -15.65 4.25
CA GLN A 341 9.72 -16.08 4.47
C GLN A 341 9.87 -17.57 4.20
N HIS A 342 8.96 -18.39 4.73
CA HIS A 342 8.97 -19.83 4.57
C HIS A 342 8.79 -20.24 3.10
N ASP A 343 7.76 -19.72 2.43
CA ASP A 343 7.37 -20.19 1.09
C ASP A 343 8.21 -19.58 -0.04
N LEU A 344 8.66 -18.32 0.12
CA LEU A 344 9.34 -17.57 -0.94
C LEU A 344 10.82 -17.29 -0.63
N GLY A 345 11.32 -17.71 0.54
CA GLY A 345 12.69 -17.41 0.97
C GLY A 345 12.93 -15.92 1.18
N TRP A 346 11.89 -15.16 1.54
CA TRP A 346 11.96 -13.71 1.78
C TRP A 346 12.64 -13.34 3.10
N ASN A 347 13.76 -13.98 3.41
CA ASN A 347 14.55 -13.68 4.61
C ASN A 347 15.01 -12.22 4.60
N ALA A 348 15.25 -11.68 5.80
CA ALA A 348 15.91 -10.37 5.95
C ALA A 348 17.26 -10.39 5.21
N PRO A 349 17.59 -9.33 4.46
CA PRO A 349 18.84 -9.22 3.71
C PRO A 349 20.08 -9.26 4.60
#